data_AF-A0A2K6EZA3-F1
#
_entry.id   AF-A0A2K6EZA3-F1
#
_cell.length_a   1.000
_cell.length_b   1.000
_cell.length_c   1.000
_cell.angle_alpha   90.00
_cell.angle_beta   90.00
_cell.angle_gamma   90.00
#
_symmetry.space_group_name_H-M   'P 1'
#
loop_
_entity.id
_entity.type
_entity.pdbx_description
1 polymer ?
#
loop_
_entity_poly.entity_id
_entity_poly.type
_entity_poly.pdbx_seq_one_letter_code
_entity_poly.pdbx_strand_id
1 'polypeptide(L)'
;MGWLARIVCLFWGVLLTARANYQNGKNNVPRLKLSYKEMLESNNVITFNGLANSSNYHTFLLDEERSRLYVGAKDHIFSFNLVNIKDFQKIVWPVSYTRRDECKWAGKDILKECANFIKVLKAYNQTHLYACGTGAFHPICTYIEIGHHPEDNTFKLEDSHFENGRGKSPYDPKLLTASLLIDGELYSGTAADFMGRDFAIFRTLGHHHPIRTEQHDSRWLNDPRFISAHLIPESDNPEDDKVYFFFRENAIDGEHSGKATHARIGQICKNDFGGHRSLVNKWTTFLKARLICSVPGPNGIDTHFDELQDVFLMNSKDPKNPIVYGVFTTSEPTTISAMELSTKQQQLYIGSTSGVAQLPLHRCDIYGKACAECCLARDPYCAWDGSSCSRYFPTAKRRTRRQDIRNGDPLTHCSDLQHHDNHHGHGLEERIIYGVENSSTFLECSPKSQRALVYWQFQRRNEERKEEIRVDDHIIRTEQGLLLRSLQRKDSGNYLCHAVEHGFMQTLLKVTLEVIDTEHLEELLHKDDDGDVSKTKEMSNSMTPSQKVWYRDFMQLINHPNLNTMDEFCEQVWKRDRKQRRQRPGHTQGNSNKWKHLQENKKGRNRRTHEFERAPRSV
;
A
#
# COMPACT_ATOMS: atom_id res chain seq x y z
N MET A 1 38.46 -43.52 14.06
CA MET A 1 38.37 -42.04 13.95
C MET A 1 37.57 -41.52 12.76
N GLY A 2 37.44 -42.22 11.63
CA GLY A 2 36.80 -41.66 10.42
C GLY A 2 35.27 -41.66 10.35
N TRP A 3 34.56 -42.50 11.11
CA TRP A 3 33.10 -42.67 10.97
C TRP A 3 32.31 -41.59 11.73
N LEU A 4 32.71 -41.28 12.96
CA LEU A 4 32.13 -40.19 13.77
C LEU A 4 32.32 -38.81 13.11
N ALA A 5 33.51 -38.55 12.53
CA ALA A 5 33.77 -37.31 11.80
C ALA A 5 32.85 -37.13 10.58
N ARG A 6 32.56 -38.22 9.85
CA ARG A 6 31.64 -38.18 8.69
C ARG A 6 30.19 -37.93 9.09
N ILE A 7 29.74 -38.52 10.21
CA ILE A 7 28.39 -38.28 10.75
C ILE A 7 28.24 -36.83 11.22
N VAL A 8 29.26 -36.28 11.91
CA VAL A 8 29.26 -34.88 12.35
C VAL A 8 29.26 -33.92 11.15
N CYS A 9 30.05 -34.19 10.10
CA CYS A 9 30.03 -33.39 8.87
C CYS A 9 28.70 -33.47 8.11
N LEU A 10 28.06 -34.63 8.07
CA LEU A 10 26.74 -34.80 7.46
C LEU A 10 25.65 -34.06 8.26
N PHE A 11 25.67 -34.16 9.59
CA PHE A 11 24.75 -33.39 10.45
C PHE A 11 24.96 -31.89 10.31
N TRP A 12 26.22 -31.41 10.27
CA TRP A 12 26.52 -30.00 10.01
C TRP A 12 26.09 -29.55 8.61
N GLY A 13 26.28 -30.38 7.57
CA GLY A 13 25.81 -30.10 6.21
C GLY A 13 24.28 -30.00 6.11
N VAL A 14 23.55 -30.89 6.79
CA VAL A 14 22.08 -30.86 6.85
C VAL A 14 21.58 -29.66 7.67
N LEU A 15 22.26 -29.31 8.77
CA LEU A 15 21.94 -28.10 9.56
C LEU A 15 22.22 -26.80 8.79
N LEU A 16 23.30 -26.74 8.01
CA LEU A 16 23.65 -25.59 7.17
C LEU A 16 22.65 -25.38 6.03
N THR A 17 22.26 -26.46 5.34
CA THR A 17 21.25 -26.41 4.27
C THR A 17 19.85 -26.07 4.81
N ALA A 18 19.47 -26.59 5.98
CA ALA A 18 18.23 -26.22 6.66
C ALA A 18 18.22 -24.74 7.11
N ARG A 19 19.34 -24.21 7.63
CA ARG A 19 19.50 -22.77 7.93
C ARG A 19 19.43 -21.90 6.68
N ALA A 20 20.04 -22.32 5.57
CA ALA A 20 20.02 -21.60 4.30
C ALA A 20 18.61 -21.56 3.70
N ASN A 21 17.86 -22.68 3.74
CA ASN A 21 16.47 -22.72 3.28
C ASN A 21 15.51 -21.94 4.19
N TYR A 22 15.73 -21.95 5.52
CA TYR A 22 14.94 -21.12 6.46
C TYR A 22 15.19 -19.61 6.27
N GLN A 23 16.43 -19.22 5.97
CA GLN A 23 16.78 -17.83 5.61
C GLN A 23 16.16 -17.41 4.27
N ASN A 24 16.15 -18.29 3.26
CA ASN A 24 15.53 -18.00 1.96
C ASN A 24 14.00 -17.83 2.04
N GLY A 25 13.32 -18.60 2.91
CA GLY A 25 11.87 -18.46 3.12
C GLY A 25 11.44 -17.11 3.73
N LYS A 26 12.31 -16.45 4.51
CA LYS A 26 12.02 -15.14 5.15
C LYS A 26 12.41 -13.93 4.30
N ASN A 27 13.26 -14.10 3.29
CA ASN A 27 13.69 -13.00 2.42
C ASN A 27 12.58 -12.47 1.49
N ASN A 28 11.50 -13.23 1.30
CA ASN A 28 10.36 -12.85 0.46
C ASN A 28 9.21 -12.18 1.23
N VAL A 29 9.31 -12.06 2.56
CA VAL A 29 8.32 -11.35 3.37
C VAL A 29 8.73 -9.87 3.46
N PRO A 30 7.81 -8.88 3.33
CA PRO A 30 8.14 -7.48 3.54
C PRO A 30 8.80 -7.26 4.90
N ARG A 31 9.95 -6.56 4.93
CA ARG A 31 10.69 -6.32 6.18
C ARG A 31 9.82 -5.63 7.22
N LEU A 32 9.12 -4.56 6.82
CA LEU A 32 8.16 -3.85 7.65
C LEU A 32 6.76 -4.02 7.09
N LYS A 33 5.77 -4.07 7.98
CA LYS A 33 4.35 -4.03 7.65
C LYS A 33 3.75 -2.81 8.32
N LEU A 34 3.12 -1.94 7.53
CA LEU A 34 2.46 -0.74 8.01
C LEU A 34 0.96 -0.92 7.88
N SER A 35 0.23 -0.63 8.96
CA SER A 35 -1.22 -0.61 8.93
C SER A 35 -1.72 0.68 8.27
N TYR A 36 -2.88 0.61 7.63
CA TYR A 36 -3.52 1.80 7.03
C TYR A 36 -3.74 2.92 8.07
N LYS A 37 -4.07 2.56 9.31
CA LYS A 37 -4.24 3.50 10.42
C LYS A 37 -2.94 4.26 10.71
N GLU A 38 -1.81 3.56 10.84
CA GLU A 38 -0.50 4.18 11.06
C GLU A 38 -0.10 5.08 9.89
N MET A 39 -0.39 4.67 8.66
CA MET A 39 -0.09 5.48 7.47
C MET A 39 -0.90 6.79 7.44
N LEU A 40 -2.17 6.75 7.86
CA LEU A 40 -3.01 7.95 7.97
C LEU A 40 -2.52 8.88 9.09
N GLU A 41 -2.22 8.33 10.27
CA GLU A 41 -1.76 9.11 11.43
C GLU A 41 -0.41 9.78 11.18
N SER A 42 0.46 9.14 10.39
CA SER A 42 1.77 9.67 10.01
C SER A 42 1.76 10.52 8.73
N ASN A 43 0.58 10.84 8.18
CA ASN A 43 0.41 11.59 6.93
C ASN A 43 1.22 11.02 5.73
N ASN A 44 1.49 9.72 5.76
CA ASN A 44 2.27 8.97 4.76
C ASN A 44 1.40 8.40 3.63
N VAL A 45 0.11 8.74 3.63
CA VAL A 45 -0.85 8.44 2.58
C VAL A 45 -1.88 9.55 2.50
N ILE A 46 -2.20 9.97 1.29
CA ILE A 46 -3.34 10.85 1.01
C ILE A 46 -4.32 10.01 0.18
N THR A 47 -5.60 10.01 0.57
CA THR A 47 -6.62 9.20 -0.10
C THR A 47 -7.79 10.06 -0.58
N PHE A 48 -8.35 9.62 -1.70
CA PHE A 48 -9.66 10.03 -2.21
C PHE A 48 -10.57 8.79 -2.18
N ASN A 49 -11.60 8.80 -1.32
CA ASN A 49 -12.48 7.65 -1.06
C ASN A 49 -13.61 7.48 -2.09
N GLY A 50 -13.45 7.99 -3.31
CA GLY A 50 -14.48 7.95 -4.34
C GLY A 50 -15.69 8.85 -4.09
N LEU A 51 -16.63 8.87 -5.03
CA LEU A 51 -17.94 9.51 -4.90
C LEU A 51 -19.02 8.44 -4.76
N ALA A 52 -20.10 8.72 -4.03
CA ALA A 52 -21.20 7.76 -3.82
C ALA A 52 -21.88 7.29 -5.13
N ASN A 53 -21.84 8.12 -6.19
CA ASN A 53 -22.44 7.85 -7.49
C ASN A 53 -21.41 7.45 -8.56
N SER A 54 -20.19 7.08 -8.17
CA SER A 54 -19.11 6.71 -9.09
C SER A 54 -18.28 5.56 -8.51
N SER A 55 -17.50 4.90 -9.36
CA SER A 55 -16.67 3.74 -9.03
C SER A 55 -15.63 3.54 -10.15
N ASN A 56 -14.77 2.53 -10.01
CA ASN A 56 -13.84 2.08 -11.08
C ASN A 56 -12.82 3.16 -11.49
N TYR A 57 -12.05 3.67 -10.53
CA TYR A 57 -11.02 4.69 -10.74
C TYR A 57 -9.72 4.06 -11.27
N HIS A 58 -9.72 3.61 -12.53
CA HIS A 58 -8.64 2.77 -13.06
C HIS A 58 -8.00 3.27 -14.36
N THR A 59 -8.53 4.32 -15.00
CA THR A 59 -7.97 4.83 -16.26
C THR A 59 -7.13 6.07 -15.97
N PHE A 60 -5.82 5.89 -15.80
CA PHE A 60 -4.91 6.96 -15.39
C PHE A 60 -4.20 7.60 -16.58
N LEU A 61 -3.98 8.92 -16.47
CA LEU A 61 -3.08 9.68 -17.32
C LEU A 61 -2.34 10.69 -16.46
N LEU A 62 -1.04 10.47 -16.26
CA LEU A 62 -0.17 11.37 -15.51
C LEU A 62 0.39 12.45 -16.43
N ASP A 63 0.19 13.71 -16.04
CA ASP A 63 0.81 14.88 -16.66
C ASP A 63 1.67 15.60 -15.63
N GLU A 64 2.96 15.26 -15.62
CA GLU A 64 3.92 15.87 -14.69
C GLU A 64 4.19 17.35 -15.01
N GLU A 65 4.07 17.76 -16.27
CA GLU A 65 4.35 19.15 -16.68
C GLU A 65 3.28 20.09 -16.15
N ARG A 66 2.02 19.68 -16.21
CA ARG A 66 0.90 20.44 -15.64
C ARG A 66 0.67 20.18 -14.16
N SER A 67 1.44 19.28 -13.55
CA SER A 67 1.24 18.81 -12.19
C SER A 67 -0.18 18.26 -11.94
N ARG A 68 -0.71 17.48 -12.89
CA ARG A 68 -2.05 16.88 -12.83
C ARG A 68 -2.03 15.36 -13.00
N LEU A 69 -2.92 14.67 -12.28
CA LEU A 69 -3.29 13.28 -12.57
C LEU A 69 -4.73 13.26 -13.05
N TYR A 70 -4.94 12.88 -14.31
CA TYR A 70 -6.27 12.68 -14.86
C TYR A 70 -6.72 11.24 -14.63
N VAL A 71 -7.96 11.06 -14.17
CA VAL A 71 -8.52 9.74 -13.83
C VAL A 71 -9.90 9.58 -14.44
N GLY A 72 -10.03 8.61 -15.35
CA GLY A 72 -11.32 8.12 -15.82
C GLY A 72 -11.96 7.15 -14.83
N ALA A 73 -13.26 7.32 -14.60
CA ALA A 73 -14.07 6.50 -13.71
C ALA A 73 -15.46 6.23 -14.31
N LYS A 74 -16.38 5.64 -13.53
CA LYS A 74 -17.79 5.52 -13.89
C LYS A 74 -18.46 6.90 -13.92
N ASP A 75 -18.99 7.27 -15.08
CA ASP A 75 -19.71 8.50 -15.41
C ASP A 75 -18.93 9.80 -15.16
N HIS A 76 -17.62 9.71 -14.88
CA HIS A 76 -16.82 10.85 -14.44
C HIS A 76 -15.39 10.80 -14.95
N ILE A 77 -14.80 11.97 -15.13
CA ILE A 77 -13.37 12.16 -15.36
C ILE A 77 -12.88 13.19 -14.34
N PHE A 78 -11.79 12.90 -13.66
CA PHE A 78 -11.21 13.73 -12.62
C PHE A 78 -9.87 14.32 -13.08
N SER A 79 -9.57 15.52 -12.59
CA SER A 79 -8.26 16.16 -12.70
C SER A 79 -7.78 16.47 -11.29
N PHE A 80 -6.90 15.62 -10.77
CA PHE A 80 -6.32 15.74 -9.44
C PHE A 80 -5.06 16.60 -9.48
N ASN A 81 -4.87 17.43 -8.47
CA ASN A 81 -3.60 18.11 -8.24
C ASN A 81 -2.57 17.10 -7.70
N LEU A 82 -1.40 16.98 -8.35
CA LEU A 82 -0.40 16.00 -7.94
C LEU A 82 0.22 16.29 -6.56
N VAL A 83 0.24 17.56 -6.13
CA VAL A 83 0.74 17.95 -4.80
C VAL A 83 -0.21 17.47 -3.71
N ASN A 84 -1.52 17.56 -3.95
CA ASN A 84 -2.54 17.14 -3.00
C ASN A 84 -3.80 16.66 -3.75
N ILE A 85 -4.00 15.35 -3.82
CA ILE A 85 -5.14 14.74 -4.52
C ILE A 85 -6.51 15.04 -3.87
N LYS A 86 -6.57 15.74 -2.73
CA LYS A 86 -7.84 16.26 -2.19
C LYS A 86 -8.34 17.47 -2.98
N ASP A 87 -7.45 18.18 -3.67
CA ASP A 87 -7.79 19.25 -4.60
C ASP A 87 -7.97 18.65 -6.01
N PHE A 88 -9.21 18.67 -6.50
CA PHE A 88 -9.54 18.11 -7.81
C PHE A 88 -10.69 18.83 -8.49
N GLN A 89 -10.65 18.80 -9.82
CA GLN A 89 -11.77 19.17 -10.69
C GLN A 89 -12.41 17.89 -11.25
N LYS A 90 -13.67 17.97 -11.67
CA LYS A 90 -14.38 16.82 -12.25
C LYS A 90 -15.28 17.23 -13.41
N ILE A 91 -15.35 16.34 -14.39
CA ILE A 91 -16.32 16.32 -15.47
C ILE A 91 -17.30 15.20 -15.19
N VAL A 92 -18.60 15.48 -15.34
CA VAL A 92 -19.69 14.51 -15.22
C VAL A 92 -20.11 14.15 -16.64
N TRP A 93 -19.90 12.91 -17.05
CA TRP A 93 -20.19 12.41 -18.40
C TRP A 93 -21.01 11.09 -18.37
N PRO A 94 -22.25 11.14 -17.84
CA PRO A 94 -23.14 9.99 -17.80
C PRO A 94 -23.79 9.73 -19.17
N VAL A 95 -24.37 8.54 -19.32
CA VAL A 95 -25.23 8.22 -20.47
C VAL A 95 -26.59 8.91 -20.37
N SER A 96 -27.24 9.16 -21.52
CA SER A 96 -28.62 9.65 -21.56
C SER A 96 -29.61 8.61 -21.00
N TYR A 97 -30.77 9.07 -20.53
CA TYR A 97 -31.82 8.18 -20.03
C TYR A 97 -32.28 7.18 -21.09
N THR A 98 -32.47 7.63 -22.33
CA THR A 98 -32.83 6.76 -23.47
C THR A 98 -31.80 5.65 -23.67
N ARG A 99 -30.49 5.99 -23.69
CA ARG A 99 -29.45 4.99 -23.87
C ARG A 99 -29.38 4.00 -22.71
N ARG A 100 -29.63 4.48 -21.50
CA ARG A 100 -29.67 3.65 -20.30
C ARG A 100 -30.83 2.64 -20.36
N ASP A 101 -31.99 3.05 -20.85
CA ASP A 101 -33.16 2.18 -21.03
C ASP A 101 -32.94 1.16 -22.16
N GLU A 102 -32.31 1.56 -23.27
CA GLU A 102 -31.90 0.63 -24.34
C GLU A 102 -30.94 -0.46 -23.81
N CYS A 103 -29.95 -0.08 -23.01
CA CYS A 103 -29.03 -1.02 -22.35
C CYS A 103 -29.78 -2.00 -21.42
N LYS A 104 -30.76 -1.49 -20.66
CA LYS A 104 -31.62 -2.31 -19.80
C LYS A 104 -32.46 -3.30 -20.62
N TRP A 105 -33.05 -2.86 -21.73
CA TRP A 105 -33.82 -3.72 -22.64
C TRP A 105 -32.96 -4.79 -23.31
N ALA A 106 -31.66 -4.51 -23.49
CA ALA A 106 -30.67 -5.50 -23.92
C ALA A 106 -30.26 -6.50 -22.81
N GLY A 107 -30.91 -6.46 -21.64
CA GLY A 107 -30.74 -7.43 -20.56
C GLY A 107 -29.54 -7.20 -19.64
N LYS A 108 -28.97 -5.99 -19.64
CA LYS A 108 -27.81 -5.62 -18.81
C LYS A 108 -28.22 -5.01 -17.47
N ASP A 109 -27.34 -5.08 -16.48
CA ASP A 109 -27.59 -4.54 -15.14
C ASP A 109 -27.58 -3.00 -15.13
N ILE A 110 -28.69 -2.38 -14.72
CA ILE A 110 -28.86 -0.92 -14.77
C ILE A 110 -27.94 -0.13 -13.83
N LEU A 111 -27.47 -0.75 -12.76
CA LEU A 111 -26.62 -0.12 -11.74
C LEU A 111 -25.14 -0.38 -11.98
N LYS A 112 -24.80 -1.58 -12.44
CA LYS A 112 -23.41 -2.06 -12.59
C LYS A 112 -22.88 -1.96 -14.01
N GLU A 113 -23.74 -2.01 -15.02
CA GLU A 113 -23.32 -2.20 -16.42
C GLU A 113 -23.78 -1.04 -17.34
N CYS A 114 -25.00 -0.54 -17.14
CA CYS A 114 -25.57 0.55 -17.96
C CYS A 114 -25.14 1.96 -17.50
N ALA A 115 -23.84 2.22 -17.56
CA ALA A 115 -23.23 3.53 -17.30
C ALA A 115 -22.09 3.78 -18.30
N ASN A 116 -21.53 4.99 -18.28
CA ASN A 116 -20.36 5.31 -19.08
C ASN A 116 -19.08 5.06 -18.28
N PHE A 117 -18.38 3.95 -18.53
CA PHE A 117 -17.11 3.68 -17.87
C PHE A 117 -15.98 4.16 -18.76
N ILE A 118 -15.17 5.11 -18.28
CA ILE A 118 -14.07 5.67 -19.07
C ILE A 118 -12.93 4.65 -19.16
N LYS A 119 -12.57 4.24 -20.38
CA LYS A 119 -11.59 3.19 -20.68
C LYS A 119 -10.34 3.68 -21.40
N VAL A 120 -10.44 4.80 -22.10
CA VAL A 120 -9.31 5.44 -22.77
C VAL A 120 -9.25 6.89 -22.32
N LEU A 121 -8.06 7.33 -21.93
CA LEU A 121 -7.75 8.71 -21.62
C LEU A 121 -6.29 8.97 -22.03
N LYS A 122 -6.07 9.81 -23.03
CA LYS A 122 -4.74 10.08 -23.61
C LYS A 122 -4.59 11.56 -23.92
N ALA A 123 -3.37 12.07 -23.85
CA ALA A 123 -3.05 13.42 -24.32
C ALA A 123 -3.11 13.46 -25.85
N TYR A 124 -4.03 14.25 -26.42
CA TYR A 124 -4.18 14.37 -27.87
C TYR A 124 -3.24 15.41 -28.46
N ASN A 125 -3.18 16.56 -27.81
CA ASN A 125 -2.22 17.62 -28.09
C ASN A 125 -1.95 18.38 -26.77
N GLN A 126 -1.30 19.53 -26.86
CA GLN A 126 -0.97 20.32 -25.67
C GLN A 126 -2.21 20.89 -24.96
N THR A 127 -3.36 21.02 -25.63
CA THR A 127 -4.57 21.69 -25.11
C THR A 127 -5.75 20.76 -24.89
N HIS A 128 -5.72 19.55 -25.43
CA HIS A 128 -6.83 18.60 -25.41
C HIS A 128 -6.36 17.20 -25.01
N LEU A 129 -7.20 16.54 -24.23
CA LEU A 129 -7.16 15.09 -24.03
C LEU A 129 -8.18 14.42 -24.94
N TYR A 130 -7.91 13.19 -25.34
CA TYR A 130 -8.87 12.30 -25.99
C TYR A 130 -9.38 11.27 -24.99
N ALA A 131 -10.71 11.14 -24.87
CA ALA A 131 -11.34 10.23 -23.93
C ALA A 131 -12.40 9.34 -24.61
N CYS A 132 -12.43 8.07 -24.24
CA CYS A 132 -13.49 7.14 -24.64
C CYS A 132 -14.04 6.37 -23.45
N GLY A 133 -15.34 6.09 -23.49
CA GLY A 133 -16.00 5.24 -22.51
C GLY A 133 -16.92 4.21 -23.14
N THR A 134 -17.48 3.34 -22.30
CA THR A 134 -18.36 2.24 -22.73
C THR A 134 -19.75 2.71 -23.16
N GLY A 135 -20.17 3.91 -22.75
CA GLY A 135 -21.46 4.53 -23.10
C GLY A 135 -22.68 3.60 -22.93
N ALA A 136 -22.73 2.80 -21.85
CA ALA A 136 -23.76 1.78 -21.62
C ALA A 136 -23.92 0.84 -22.82
N PHE A 137 -22.85 0.08 -23.13
CA PHE A 137 -22.77 -0.79 -24.31
C PHE A 137 -22.98 -0.01 -25.62
N HIS A 138 -22.44 1.20 -25.68
CA HIS A 138 -22.32 2.04 -26.88
C HIS A 138 -21.07 2.89 -26.77
N PRO A 139 -19.92 2.34 -27.17
CA PRO A 139 -18.67 3.05 -27.04
C PRO A 139 -18.75 4.43 -27.71
N ILE A 140 -18.42 5.46 -26.96
CA ILE A 140 -18.40 6.86 -27.41
C ILE A 140 -17.08 7.51 -27.01
N CYS A 141 -16.60 8.43 -27.83
CA CYS A 141 -15.39 9.20 -27.57
C CYS A 141 -15.65 10.70 -27.75
N THR A 142 -14.83 11.53 -27.10
CA THR A 142 -14.82 12.98 -27.26
C THR A 142 -13.47 13.55 -26.79
N TYR A 143 -13.29 14.86 -26.97
CA TYR A 143 -12.14 15.63 -26.51
C TYR A 143 -12.46 16.36 -25.19
N ILE A 144 -11.41 16.63 -24.42
CA ILE A 144 -11.47 17.38 -23.16
C ILE A 144 -10.47 18.51 -23.25
N GLU A 145 -10.97 19.74 -23.17
CA GLU A 145 -10.15 20.94 -23.15
C GLU A 145 -9.47 21.09 -21.79
N ILE A 146 -8.14 21.23 -21.80
CA ILE A 146 -7.29 21.43 -20.61
C ILE A 146 -6.56 22.77 -20.59
N GLY A 147 -6.85 23.67 -21.54
CA GLY A 147 -6.21 25.00 -21.67
C GLY A 147 -4.75 24.94 -22.14
N HIS A 148 -4.15 26.09 -22.46
CA HIS A 148 -2.75 26.16 -22.92
C HIS A 148 -1.76 26.18 -21.76
N HIS A 149 -2.13 26.84 -20.66
CA HIS A 149 -1.30 26.98 -19.48
C HIS A 149 -1.95 26.31 -18.27
N PRO A 150 -1.15 25.83 -17.30
CA PRO A 150 -1.68 25.28 -16.05
C PRO A 150 -2.58 26.26 -15.28
N GLU A 151 -2.37 27.57 -15.45
CA GLU A 151 -3.11 28.65 -14.79
C GLU A 151 -4.53 28.86 -15.34
N ASP A 152 -4.79 28.41 -16.58
CA ASP A 152 -6.08 28.60 -17.24
C ASP A 152 -7.23 27.85 -16.52
N ASN A 153 -6.89 26.94 -15.59
CA ASN A 153 -7.82 26.14 -14.78
C ASN A 153 -8.96 25.51 -15.60
N THR A 154 -8.69 25.25 -16.87
CA THR A 154 -9.68 24.77 -17.83
C THR A 154 -9.70 23.24 -17.79
N PHE A 155 -10.90 22.70 -17.63
CA PHE A 155 -11.15 21.27 -17.64
C PHE A 155 -12.60 21.03 -18.05
N LYS A 156 -12.84 21.02 -19.36
CA LYS A 156 -14.20 21.01 -19.93
C LYS A 156 -14.33 19.93 -20.99
N LEU A 157 -15.48 19.26 -20.98
CA LEU A 157 -15.85 18.29 -22.00
C LEU A 157 -16.31 19.02 -23.25
N GLU A 158 -15.87 18.59 -24.42
CA GLU A 158 -16.44 19.04 -25.68
C GLU A 158 -17.75 18.25 -25.94
N ASP A 159 -18.88 18.88 -25.67
CA ASP A 159 -20.22 18.27 -25.69
C ASP A 159 -20.91 18.34 -27.05
N SER A 160 -20.34 19.10 -27.99
CA SER A 160 -20.85 19.30 -29.35
C SER A 160 -20.51 18.15 -30.31
N HIS A 161 -19.44 17.39 -30.03
CA HIS A 161 -18.90 16.40 -30.96
C HIS A 161 -18.57 15.06 -30.28
N PHE A 162 -19.49 14.10 -30.38
CA PHE A 162 -19.24 12.72 -29.96
C PHE A 162 -18.91 11.82 -31.14
N GLU A 163 -17.80 11.11 -31.04
CA GLU A 163 -17.36 10.13 -32.03
C GLU A 163 -17.79 8.71 -31.67
N ASN A 164 -17.89 7.87 -32.70
CA ASN A 164 -18.03 6.42 -32.51
C ASN A 164 -16.78 5.85 -31.84
N GLY A 165 -16.97 5.14 -30.72
CA GLY A 165 -15.91 4.49 -29.95
C GLY A 165 -15.64 3.03 -30.31
N ARG A 166 -16.33 2.45 -31.30
CA ARG A 166 -16.14 1.05 -31.70
C ARG A 166 -14.68 0.81 -32.11
N GLY A 167 -14.05 -0.19 -31.49
CA GLY A 167 -12.62 -0.50 -31.70
C GLY A 167 -11.66 0.42 -30.93
N LYS A 168 -12.16 1.51 -30.32
CA LYS A 168 -11.40 2.42 -29.44
C LYS A 168 -11.63 2.11 -27.96
N SER A 169 -12.86 1.73 -27.61
CA SER A 169 -13.32 1.41 -26.26
C SER A 169 -14.27 0.20 -26.31
N PRO A 170 -14.32 -0.66 -25.27
CA PRO A 170 -15.13 -1.86 -25.27
C PRO A 170 -16.60 -1.52 -24.96
N TYR A 171 -17.50 -2.41 -25.37
CA TYR A 171 -18.92 -2.31 -25.01
C TYR A 171 -19.16 -2.69 -23.54
N ASP A 172 -18.56 -3.80 -23.11
CA ASP A 172 -18.71 -4.32 -21.75
C ASP A 172 -17.68 -3.68 -20.79
N PRO A 173 -18.12 -3.12 -19.64
CA PRO A 173 -17.21 -2.48 -18.69
C PRO A 173 -16.24 -3.42 -17.97
N LYS A 174 -16.44 -4.73 -18.04
CA LYS A 174 -15.51 -5.73 -17.48
C LYS A 174 -14.31 -5.97 -18.39
N LEU A 175 -14.42 -5.62 -19.67
CA LEU A 175 -13.32 -5.80 -20.62
C LEU A 175 -12.30 -4.67 -20.48
N LEU A 176 -11.03 -5.05 -20.64
CA LEU A 176 -9.88 -4.15 -20.62
C LEU A 176 -9.62 -3.55 -22.00
N THR A 177 -8.84 -2.49 -22.04
CA THR A 177 -8.39 -1.86 -23.29
C THR A 177 -6.97 -1.38 -23.12
N ALA A 178 -6.06 -1.94 -23.90
CA ALA A 178 -4.75 -1.35 -24.11
C ALA A 178 -4.89 -0.21 -25.12
N SER A 179 -4.29 0.95 -24.85
CA SER A 179 -4.37 2.09 -25.75
C SER A 179 -3.10 2.93 -25.74
N LEU A 180 -2.78 3.50 -26.90
CA LEU A 180 -1.65 4.38 -27.15
C LEU A 180 -2.02 5.38 -28.25
N LEU A 181 -1.77 6.66 -28.04
CA LEU A 181 -2.09 7.73 -28.99
C LEU A 181 -0.79 8.39 -29.44
N ILE A 182 -0.49 8.33 -30.73
CA ILE A 182 0.75 8.86 -31.33
C ILE A 182 0.37 9.57 -32.62
N ASP A 183 0.87 10.78 -32.84
CA ASP A 183 0.67 11.55 -34.09
C ASP A 183 -0.81 11.68 -34.53
N GLY A 184 -1.71 11.79 -33.55
CA GLY A 184 -3.15 11.89 -33.79
C GLY A 184 -3.84 10.54 -34.12
N GLU A 185 -3.10 9.44 -34.18
CA GLU A 185 -3.63 8.09 -34.42
C GLU A 185 -3.72 7.28 -33.13
N LEU A 186 -4.88 6.68 -32.89
CA LEU A 186 -5.12 5.84 -31.71
C LEU A 186 -4.92 4.37 -32.06
N TYR A 187 -3.92 3.77 -31.43
CA TYR A 187 -3.70 2.33 -31.38
C TYR A 187 -4.44 1.76 -30.18
N SER A 188 -5.28 0.75 -30.39
CA SER A 188 -6.11 0.17 -29.33
C SER A 188 -6.27 -1.33 -29.47
N GLY A 189 -6.08 -2.06 -28.37
CA GLY A 189 -6.37 -3.49 -28.25
C GLY A 189 -7.63 -3.65 -27.40
N THR A 190 -8.75 -4.02 -28.02
CA THR A 190 -10.05 -4.13 -27.32
C THR A 190 -11.04 -5.03 -28.07
N ALA A 191 -12.21 -5.26 -27.48
CA ALA A 191 -13.35 -5.89 -28.14
C ALA A 191 -14.19 -4.85 -28.89
N ALA A 192 -14.52 -5.13 -30.15
CA ALA A 192 -15.25 -4.22 -31.04
C ALA A 192 -16.73 -4.56 -31.25
N ASP A 193 -17.26 -5.50 -30.46
CA ASP A 193 -18.66 -5.93 -30.53
C ASP A 193 -19.35 -5.95 -29.17
N PHE A 194 -20.69 -5.98 -29.20
CA PHE A 194 -21.53 -6.01 -28.01
C PHE A 194 -21.32 -7.29 -27.17
N MET A 195 -20.99 -8.42 -27.81
CA MET A 195 -20.85 -9.71 -27.13
C MET A 195 -19.47 -9.91 -26.48
N GLY A 196 -18.49 -9.05 -26.76
CA GLY A 196 -17.13 -9.21 -26.25
C GLY A 196 -16.41 -10.42 -26.84
N ARG A 197 -16.57 -10.65 -28.15
CA ARG A 197 -15.97 -11.78 -28.89
C ARG A 197 -15.10 -11.33 -30.06
N ASP A 198 -15.36 -10.16 -30.62
CA ASP A 198 -14.58 -9.57 -31.71
C ASP A 198 -13.40 -8.76 -31.15
N PHE A 199 -12.40 -9.46 -30.61
CA PHE A 199 -11.17 -8.83 -30.15
C PHE A 199 -10.24 -8.52 -31.32
N ALA A 200 -9.67 -7.32 -31.33
CA ALA A 200 -8.66 -6.95 -32.30
C ALA A 200 -7.75 -5.83 -31.78
N ILE A 201 -6.60 -5.70 -32.44
CA ILE A 201 -5.73 -4.53 -32.33
C ILE A 201 -6.06 -3.62 -33.52
N PHE A 202 -6.42 -2.38 -33.22
CA PHE A 202 -6.87 -1.36 -34.17
C PHE A 202 -5.89 -0.19 -34.25
N ARG A 203 -5.88 0.49 -35.40
CA ARG A 203 -5.44 1.89 -35.54
C ARG A 203 -6.58 2.72 -36.11
N THR A 204 -6.92 3.81 -35.43
CA THR A 204 -8.04 4.71 -35.74
C THR A 204 -7.63 6.19 -35.58
N LEU A 205 -8.58 7.14 -35.73
CA LEU A 205 -8.40 8.61 -35.64
C LEU A 205 -7.52 9.28 -36.71
N GLY A 206 -6.67 8.53 -37.40
CA GLY A 206 -5.84 9.07 -38.49
C GLY A 206 -6.62 9.45 -39.74
N HIS A 207 -5.91 10.07 -40.68
CA HIS A 207 -6.42 10.38 -42.02
C HIS A 207 -6.62 9.13 -42.90
N HIS A 208 -6.00 8.01 -42.50
CA HIS A 208 -6.07 6.75 -43.21
C HIS A 208 -7.28 5.92 -42.77
N HIS A 209 -7.67 4.97 -43.62
CA HIS A 209 -8.71 4.00 -43.25
C HIS A 209 -8.28 3.20 -42.01
N PRO A 210 -9.22 2.90 -41.09
CA PRO A 210 -8.90 2.11 -39.91
C PRO A 210 -8.29 0.75 -40.27
N ILE A 211 -7.21 0.37 -39.59
CA ILE A 211 -6.53 -0.90 -39.76
C ILE A 211 -6.81 -1.79 -38.54
N ARG A 212 -6.97 -3.10 -38.75
CA ARG A 212 -7.16 -4.07 -37.67
C ARG A 212 -6.46 -5.41 -37.88
N THR A 213 -6.35 -6.22 -36.84
CA THR A 213 -6.00 -7.64 -36.97
C THR A 213 -7.09 -8.43 -37.68
N GLU A 214 -6.71 -9.54 -38.33
CA GLU A 214 -7.64 -10.45 -39.01
C GLU A 214 -8.73 -10.94 -38.05
N GLN A 215 -9.98 -10.95 -38.54
CA GLN A 215 -11.13 -11.31 -37.74
C GLN A 215 -11.36 -12.83 -37.79
N HIS A 216 -11.75 -13.41 -36.66
CA HIS A 216 -12.08 -14.85 -36.55
C HIS A 216 -10.93 -15.81 -36.90
N ASP A 217 -9.68 -15.33 -36.87
CA ASP A 217 -8.48 -16.17 -37.01
C ASP A 217 -7.74 -16.25 -35.67
N SER A 218 -7.87 -17.39 -34.98
CA SER A 218 -7.25 -17.62 -33.67
C SER A 218 -5.72 -17.61 -33.71
N ARG A 219 -5.09 -17.76 -34.89
CA ARG A 219 -3.64 -17.63 -35.06
C ARG A 219 -3.17 -16.20 -34.81
N TRP A 220 -4.02 -15.21 -35.10
CA TRP A 220 -3.73 -13.81 -34.81
C TRP A 220 -3.97 -13.50 -33.35
N LEU A 221 -5.19 -13.74 -32.85
CA LEU A 221 -5.59 -13.48 -31.48
C LEU A 221 -6.62 -14.52 -31.03
N ASN A 222 -6.38 -15.16 -29.89
CA ASN A 222 -7.28 -16.19 -29.36
C ASN A 222 -7.84 -15.78 -27.99
N ASP A 223 -9.00 -15.11 -27.98
CA ASP A 223 -9.65 -14.59 -26.76
C ASP A 223 -8.67 -13.77 -25.87
N PRO A 224 -8.02 -12.73 -26.42
CA PRO A 224 -7.00 -11.99 -25.70
C PRO A 224 -7.60 -11.17 -24.54
N ARG A 225 -6.75 -10.90 -23.55
CA ARG A 225 -6.93 -9.88 -22.52
C ARG A 225 -5.76 -8.92 -22.65
N PHE A 226 -6.03 -7.71 -23.10
CA PHE A 226 -5.00 -6.69 -23.34
C PHE A 226 -4.59 -6.01 -22.03
N ILE A 227 -3.28 -5.83 -21.83
CA ILE A 227 -2.70 -5.16 -20.66
C ILE A 227 -2.29 -3.74 -21.04
N SER A 228 -1.34 -3.57 -21.97
CA SER A 228 -0.79 -2.26 -22.33
C SER A 228 -0.28 -2.19 -23.77
N ALA A 229 0.01 -0.97 -24.23
CA ALA A 229 0.58 -0.69 -25.54
C ALA A 229 1.64 0.43 -25.42
N HIS A 230 2.78 0.25 -26.08
CA HIS A 230 3.92 1.17 -25.97
C HIS A 230 4.62 1.38 -27.32
N LEU A 231 5.11 2.60 -27.55
CA LEU A 231 6.00 2.93 -28.67
C LEU A 231 7.44 2.63 -28.23
N ILE A 232 8.17 1.86 -29.02
CA ILE A 232 9.60 1.64 -28.80
C ILE A 232 10.32 1.95 -30.13
N PRO A 233 11.18 2.97 -30.16
CA PRO A 233 11.99 3.27 -31.33
C PRO A 233 12.99 2.14 -31.61
N GLU A 234 13.13 1.76 -32.87
CA GLU A 234 14.10 0.72 -33.27
C GLU A 234 15.43 1.35 -33.75
N SER A 235 15.35 2.50 -34.40
CA SER A 235 16.50 3.21 -34.97
C SER A 235 16.37 4.73 -34.75
N ASP A 236 17.29 5.52 -35.33
CA ASP A 236 17.14 6.98 -35.35
C ASP A 236 16.13 7.45 -36.40
N ASN A 237 15.66 6.54 -37.26
CA ASN A 237 14.65 6.79 -38.27
C ASN A 237 13.26 6.49 -37.69
N PRO A 238 12.40 7.50 -37.49
CA PRO A 238 11.06 7.30 -36.90
C PRO A 238 10.14 6.38 -37.71
N GLU A 239 10.45 6.16 -38.99
CA GLU A 239 9.70 5.21 -39.84
C GLU A 239 9.90 3.75 -39.42
N ASP A 240 10.98 3.44 -38.71
CA ASP A 240 11.27 2.09 -38.21
C ASP A 240 10.65 1.84 -36.82
N ASP A 241 10.00 2.86 -36.24
CA ASP A 241 9.39 2.75 -34.92
C ASP A 241 8.31 1.67 -34.90
N LYS A 242 8.26 0.93 -33.79
CA LYS A 242 7.31 -0.16 -33.59
C LYS A 242 6.42 0.11 -32.41
N VAL A 243 5.17 -0.28 -32.56
CA VAL A 243 4.17 -0.33 -31.49
C VAL A 243 4.11 -1.75 -30.97
N TYR A 244 4.34 -1.89 -29.66
CA TYR A 244 4.28 -3.16 -28.95
C TYR A 244 3.02 -3.25 -28.12
N PHE A 245 2.31 -4.38 -28.22
CA PHE A 245 1.14 -4.71 -27.43
C PHE A 245 1.47 -5.86 -26.48
N PHE A 246 1.13 -5.68 -25.20
CA PHE A 246 1.25 -6.71 -24.18
C PHE A 246 -0.13 -7.24 -23.83
N PHE A 247 -0.30 -8.55 -23.92
CA PHE A 247 -1.58 -9.20 -23.69
C PHE A 247 -1.38 -10.65 -23.24
N ARG A 248 -2.44 -11.26 -22.73
CA ARG A 248 -2.51 -12.71 -22.52
C ARG A 248 -3.63 -13.28 -23.38
N GLU A 249 -3.49 -14.50 -23.86
CA GLU A 249 -4.48 -15.15 -24.72
C GLU A 249 -4.54 -16.66 -24.45
N ASN A 250 -5.59 -17.32 -24.93
CA ASN A 250 -5.69 -18.77 -24.85
C ASN A 250 -4.64 -19.43 -25.77
N ALA A 251 -3.92 -20.42 -25.24
CA ALA A 251 -2.96 -21.23 -25.99
C ALA A 251 -3.64 -21.96 -27.16
N ILE A 252 -2.89 -22.12 -28.26
CA ILE A 252 -3.38 -22.74 -29.50
C ILE A 252 -3.03 -24.25 -29.54
N ASP A 253 -2.15 -24.74 -28.65
CA ASP A 253 -1.54 -26.07 -28.76
C ASP A 253 -2.33 -27.22 -28.08
N GLY A 254 -2.76 -28.17 -28.92
CA GLY A 254 -2.83 -29.63 -28.70
C GLY A 254 -3.95 -30.20 -27.80
N GLU A 255 -4.69 -31.19 -28.32
CA GLU A 255 -5.82 -31.98 -27.75
C GLU A 255 -5.72 -32.47 -26.28
N HIS A 256 -4.60 -32.23 -25.58
CA HIS A 256 -4.34 -32.79 -24.24
C HIS A 256 -3.92 -31.78 -23.17
N SER A 257 -3.84 -30.48 -23.47
CA SER A 257 -3.66 -29.45 -22.44
C SER A 257 -4.97 -28.69 -22.26
N GLY A 258 -5.59 -28.80 -21.09
CA GLY A 258 -6.74 -27.96 -20.71
C GLY A 258 -6.43 -26.47 -20.92
N LYS A 259 -7.48 -25.63 -21.02
CA LYS A 259 -7.45 -24.17 -21.26
C LYS A 259 -6.22 -23.48 -20.65
N ALA A 260 -5.09 -23.46 -21.35
CA ALA A 260 -3.87 -22.84 -20.89
C ALA A 260 -3.84 -21.41 -21.42
N THR A 261 -3.44 -20.47 -20.57
CA THR A 261 -3.21 -19.07 -20.96
C THR A 261 -1.74 -18.91 -21.32
N HIS A 262 -1.42 -18.03 -22.26
CA HIS A 262 -0.06 -17.59 -22.54
C HIS A 262 0.05 -16.07 -22.51
N ALA A 263 1.06 -15.56 -21.81
CA ALA A 263 1.50 -14.18 -21.94
C ALA A 263 2.17 -13.95 -23.29
N ARG A 264 1.85 -12.83 -23.93
CA ARG A 264 2.30 -12.47 -25.29
C ARG A 264 2.79 -11.03 -25.34
N ILE A 265 3.77 -10.84 -26.21
CA ILE A 265 4.12 -9.54 -26.78
C ILE A 265 3.82 -9.59 -28.28
N GLY A 266 3.08 -8.60 -28.77
CA GLY A 266 2.83 -8.37 -30.19
C GLY A 266 3.58 -7.13 -30.66
N GLN A 267 4.09 -7.13 -31.89
CA GLN A 267 4.72 -5.98 -32.54
C GLN A 267 3.98 -5.60 -33.81
N ILE A 268 3.99 -4.30 -34.14
CA ILE A 268 3.43 -3.71 -35.35
C ILE A 268 4.35 -2.55 -35.77
N CYS A 269 4.66 -2.42 -37.06
CA CYS A 269 5.38 -1.24 -37.56
C CYS A 269 4.45 -0.02 -37.61
N LYS A 270 4.92 1.13 -37.14
CA LYS A 270 4.13 2.37 -37.10
C LYS A 270 3.64 2.78 -38.50
N ASN A 271 4.46 2.60 -39.53
CA ASN A 271 4.18 2.94 -40.92
C ASN A 271 3.44 1.86 -41.73
N ASP A 272 2.88 0.84 -41.07
CA ASP A 272 2.07 -0.18 -41.75
C ASP A 272 0.74 0.43 -42.23
N PHE A 273 0.45 0.36 -43.52
CA PHE A 273 -0.81 0.82 -44.12
C PHE A 273 -1.71 -0.31 -44.62
N GLY A 274 -1.35 -1.55 -44.29
CA GLY A 274 -1.99 -2.75 -44.77
C GLY A 274 -1.61 -3.09 -46.21
N GLY A 275 -2.17 -4.19 -46.70
CA GLY A 275 -1.84 -4.69 -48.03
C GLY A 275 -2.69 -4.08 -49.15
N HIS A 276 -2.14 -4.01 -50.36
CA HIS A 276 -2.80 -3.41 -51.51
C HIS A 276 -3.91 -4.30 -52.12
N ARG A 277 -3.82 -5.63 -51.99
CA ARG A 277 -4.77 -6.59 -52.59
C ARG A 277 -5.27 -7.60 -51.57
N SER A 278 -4.34 -8.27 -50.91
CA SER A 278 -4.59 -9.08 -49.72
C SER A 278 -4.35 -8.23 -48.48
N LEU A 279 -5.01 -8.54 -47.36
CA LEU A 279 -4.86 -7.79 -46.10
C LEU A 279 -5.17 -6.28 -46.22
N VAL A 280 -6.12 -5.91 -47.08
CA VAL A 280 -6.61 -4.52 -47.18
C VAL A 280 -7.23 -4.13 -45.83
N ASN A 281 -6.81 -2.98 -45.29
CA ASN A 281 -7.19 -2.49 -43.95
C ASN A 281 -6.84 -3.48 -42.82
N LYS A 282 -5.81 -4.30 -43.02
CA LYS A 282 -5.30 -5.24 -42.02
C LYS A 282 -3.80 -5.12 -41.88
N TRP A 283 -3.29 -5.35 -40.68
CA TRP A 283 -1.85 -5.29 -40.42
C TRP A 283 -1.09 -6.26 -41.32
N THR A 284 0.01 -5.82 -41.92
CA THR A 284 0.94 -6.67 -42.67
C THR A 284 2.20 -7.01 -41.88
N THR A 285 2.43 -6.28 -40.78
CA THR A 285 3.63 -6.36 -39.93
C THR A 285 3.36 -6.93 -38.54
N PHE A 286 2.14 -7.39 -38.27
CA PHE A 286 1.78 -7.96 -36.98
C PHE A 286 2.49 -9.30 -36.74
N LEU A 287 3.32 -9.35 -35.70
CA LEU A 287 3.95 -10.57 -35.20
C LEU A 287 3.72 -10.67 -33.69
N LYS A 288 3.69 -11.89 -33.14
CA LYS A 288 3.60 -12.11 -31.69
C LYS A 288 4.54 -13.21 -31.21
N ALA A 289 5.03 -13.08 -29.98
CA ALA A 289 5.88 -14.04 -29.31
C ALA A 289 5.36 -14.33 -27.89
N ARG A 290 5.70 -15.50 -27.34
CA ARG A 290 5.39 -15.86 -25.95
C ARG A 290 6.37 -15.17 -25.00
N LEU A 291 5.86 -14.62 -23.90
CA LEU A 291 6.66 -14.18 -22.76
C LEU A 291 6.74 -15.31 -21.74
N ILE A 292 7.97 -15.72 -21.40
CA ILE A 292 8.20 -16.83 -20.46
C ILE A 292 8.71 -16.25 -19.14
N CYS A 293 7.90 -16.37 -18.09
CA CYS A 293 8.31 -16.18 -16.72
C CYS A 293 8.21 -17.54 -16.02
N SER A 294 9.35 -18.13 -15.65
CA SER A 294 9.38 -19.40 -14.95
C SER A 294 10.42 -19.44 -13.85
N VAL A 295 10.16 -20.27 -12.84
CA VAL A 295 11.15 -20.65 -11.83
C VAL A 295 11.43 -22.14 -11.99
N PRO A 296 12.69 -22.55 -12.20
CA PRO A 296 13.03 -23.95 -12.35
C PRO A 296 12.80 -24.70 -11.04
N GLY A 297 12.00 -25.77 -11.09
CA GLY A 297 11.73 -26.61 -9.94
C GLY A 297 12.88 -27.57 -9.62
N PRO A 298 12.98 -28.06 -8.37
CA PRO A 298 14.02 -29.01 -7.96
C PRO A 298 13.98 -30.34 -8.73
N ASN A 299 12.84 -30.66 -9.37
CA ASN A 299 12.64 -31.85 -10.19
C ASN A 299 12.93 -31.62 -11.69
N GLY A 300 13.47 -30.45 -12.06
CA GLY A 300 13.68 -30.06 -13.46
C GLY A 300 12.40 -29.67 -14.22
N ILE A 301 11.26 -29.58 -13.52
CA ILE A 301 10.01 -29.06 -14.07
C ILE A 301 9.89 -27.59 -13.67
N ASP A 302 9.78 -26.73 -14.67
CA ASP A 302 9.62 -25.30 -14.49
C ASP A 302 8.20 -24.97 -14.02
N THR A 303 8.10 -24.09 -13.02
CA THR A 303 6.83 -23.47 -12.66
C THR A 303 6.66 -22.23 -13.53
N HIS A 304 5.73 -22.28 -14.47
CA HIS A 304 5.40 -21.16 -15.34
C HIS A 304 4.37 -20.23 -14.70
N PHE A 305 4.58 -18.94 -14.88
CA PHE A 305 3.66 -17.87 -14.51
C PHE A 305 3.17 -17.23 -15.80
N ASP A 306 2.10 -17.79 -16.39
CA ASP A 306 1.63 -17.38 -17.71
C ASP A 306 0.54 -16.28 -17.67
N GLU A 307 0.04 -15.92 -16.49
CA GLU A 307 -0.97 -14.87 -16.31
C GLU A 307 -0.30 -13.50 -16.14
N LEU A 308 0.02 -12.84 -17.25
CA LEU A 308 0.51 -11.45 -17.25
C LEU A 308 -0.56 -10.51 -16.67
N GLN A 309 -0.18 -9.70 -15.69
CA GLN A 309 -1.06 -8.76 -14.98
C GLN A 309 -0.77 -7.30 -15.35
N ASP A 310 0.52 -6.94 -15.42
CA ASP A 310 0.95 -5.56 -15.66
C ASP A 310 2.33 -5.52 -16.32
N VAL A 311 2.60 -4.43 -17.03
CA VAL A 311 3.86 -4.17 -17.73
C VAL A 311 4.30 -2.71 -17.53
N PHE A 312 5.53 -2.52 -17.09
CA PHE A 312 6.16 -1.20 -16.95
C PHE A 312 7.42 -1.11 -17.80
N LEU A 313 7.52 -0.07 -18.61
CA LEU A 313 8.72 0.23 -19.40
C LEU A 313 9.59 1.22 -18.63
N MET A 314 10.81 0.79 -18.31
CA MET A 314 11.82 1.66 -17.74
C MET A 314 12.75 2.14 -18.85
N ASN A 315 12.70 3.43 -19.16
CA ASN A 315 13.58 4.04 -20.15
C ASN A 315 15.04 3.91 -19.69
N SER A 316 15.89 3.41 -20.58
CA SER A 316 17.34 3.43 -20.42
C SER A 316 17.91 4.76 -20.93
N LYS A 317 19.24 4.93 -20.84
CA LYS A 317 19.93 6.05 -21.49
C LYS A 317 19.73 6.03 -23.02
N ASP A 318 19.60 4.83 -23.57
CA ASP A 318 19.23 4.61 -24.95
C ASP A 318 17.73 4.29 -25.03
N PRO A 319 16.89 5.16 -25.62
CA PRO A 319 15.45 4.92 -25.75
C PRO A 319 15.13 3.70 -26.63
N LYS A 320 16.08 3.24 -27.46
CA LYS A 320 15.94 2.06 -28.32
C LYS A 320 16.06 0.74 -27.55
N ASN A 321 16.55 0.79 -26.31
CA ASN A 321 16.76 -0.39 -25.48
C ASN A 321 16.17 -0.20 -24.06
N PRO A 322 14.83 -0.10 -23.94
CA PRO A 322 14.17 -0.01 -22.65
C PRO A 322 14.19 -1.36 -21.93
N ILE A 323 14.16 -1.33 -20.60
CA ILE A 323 13.95 -2.54 -19.79
C ILE A 323 12.45 -2.70 -19.54
N VAL A 324 11.92 -3.86 -19.91
CA VAL A 324 10.51 -4.21 -19.70
C VAL A 324 10.36 -5.02 -18.41
N TYR A 325 9.61 -4.50 -17.46
CA TYR A 325 9.21 -5.22 -16.25
C TYR A 325 7.80 -5.78 -16.44
N GLY A 326 7.64 -7.09 -16.30
CA GLY A 326 6.33 -7.76 -16.35
C GLY A 326 6.00 -8.43 -15.02
N VAL A 327 4.75 -8.32 -14.57
CA VAL A 327 4.24 -9.00 -13.37
C VAL A 327 3.36 -10.17 -13.80
N PHE A 328 3.67 -11.36 -13.33
CA PHE A 328 3.00 -12.61 -13.70
C PHE A 328 2.45 -13.33 -12.47
N THR A 329 1.35 -14.05 -12.63
CA THR A 329 0.72 -14.86 -11.57
C THR A 329 0.39 -16.29 -12.06
N THR A 330 0.01 -17.17 -11.13
CA THR A 330 -0.51 -18.52 -11.42
C THR A 330 -2.04 -18.61 -11.29
N SER A 331 -2.69 -17.58 -10.74
CA SER A 331 -4.14 -17.44 -10.54
C SER A 331 -4.50 -15.94 -10.47
N GLU A 332 -5.78 -15.58 -10.48
CA GLU A 332 -6.25 -14.19 -10.36
C GLU A 332 -6.48 -13.78 -8.88
N PRO A 333 -5.59 -12.99 -8.27
CA PRO A 333 -5.93 -12.16 -7.12
C PRO A 333 -6.04 -10.68 -7.53
N THR A 334 -7.11 -9.96 -7.18
CA THR A 334 -7.14 -8.49 -7.36
C THR A 334 -7.89 -7.71 -6.28
N THR A 335 -7.24 -6.67 -5.74
CA THR A 335 -7.88 -5.51 -5.07
C THR A 335 -7.28 -4.14 -5.47
N ILE A 336 -6.30 -4.08 -6.37
CA ILE A 336 -5.73 -2.85 -6.97
C ILE A 336 -5.90 -2.93 -8.49
N SER A 337 -6.39 -1.86 -9.14
CA SER A 337 -6.77 -1.86 -10.56
C SER A 337 -5.94 -0.95 -11.46
N ALA A 338 -5.15 -0.02 -10.90
CA ALA A 338 -4.26 0.86 -11.65
C ALA A 338 -3.11 1.33 -10.75
N MET A 339 -1.93 1.54 -11.33
CA MET A 339 -0.76 2.12 -10.65
C MET A 339 0.00 3.02 -11.62
N GLU A 340 0.48 4.17 -11.13
CA GLU A 340 1.25 5.12 -11.94
C GLU A 340 2.35 5.77 -11.08
N LEU A 341 3.57 5.83 -11.61
CA LEU A 341 4.77 6.30 -10.90
C LEU A 341 5.20 7.68 -11.41
N SER A 342 5.13 8.70 -10.56
CA SER A 342 5.80 9.98 -10.84
C SER A 342 7.24 9.96 -10.33
N THR A 343 8.19 9.91 -11.24
CA THR A 343 9.61 9.94 -10.91
C THR A 343 10.05 11.34 -10.48
N LYS A 344 9.48 12.41 -11.09
CA LYS A 344 9.80 13.80 -10.72
C LYS A 344 9.30 14.15 -9.33
N GLN A 345 8.09 13.73 -8.98
CA GLN A 345 7.50 14.02 -7.68
C GLN A 345 7.86 12.98 -6.61
N GLN A 346 8.44 11.84 -7.02
CA GLN A 346 8.77 10.72 -6.13
C GLN A 346 7.53 10.20 -5.40
N GLN A 347 6.44 10.02 -6.15
CA GLN A 347 5.13 9.56 -5.67
C GLN A 347 4.63 8.39 -6.53
N LEU A 348 3.88 7.50 -5.89
CA LEU A 348 3.14 6.41 -6.50
C LEU A 348 1.64 6.67 -6.31
N TYR A 349 0.88 6.61 -7.40
CA TYR A 349 -0.58 6.73 -7.39
C TYR A 349 -1.20 5.36 -7.65
N ILE A 350 -2.19 4.97 -6.84
CA ILE A 350 -2.84 3.66 -6.89
C ILE A 350 -4.35 3.84 -7.00
N GLY A 351 -4.98 3.17 -7.97
CA GLY A 351 -6.42 3.17 -8.19
C GLY A 351 -7.07 1.83 -7.83
N SER A 352 -8.29 1.90 -7.31
CA SER A 352 -9.14 0.73 -7.02
C SER A 352 -10.61 1.01 -7.40
N THR A 353 -11.49 0.05 -7.13
CA THR A 353 -12.94 0.25 -7.29
C THR A 353 -13.49 1.30 -6.32
N SER A 354 -12.85 1.50 -5.17
CA SER A 354 -13.30 2.40 -4.10
C SER A 354 -12.66 3.78 -4.12
N GLY A 355 -11.53 3.97 -4.80
CA GLY A 355 -10.88 5.29 -4.81
C GLY A 355 -9.46 5.31 -5.35
N VAL A 356 -8.74 6.39 -5.03
CA VAL A 356 -7.34 6.61 -5.41
C VAL A 356 -6.51 6.94 -4.17
N ALA A 357 -5.30 6.40 -4.08
CA ALA A 357 -4.34 6.68 -3.02
C ALA A 357 -3.03 7.22 -3.60
N GLN A 358 -2.46 8.23 -2.94
CA GLN A 358 -1.14 8.80 -3.21
C GLN A 358 -0.16 8.38 -2.12
N LEU A 359 0.99 7.87 -2.53
CA LEU A 359 2.00 7.25 -1.67
C LEU A 359 3.42 7.77 -2.01
N PRO A 360 4.19 8.30 -1.05
CA PRO A 360 5.59 8.64 -1.30
C PRO A 360 6.44 7.40 -1.55
N LEU A 361 7.51 7.52 -2.35
CA LEU A 361 8.41 6.40 -2.63
C LEU A 361 9.31 6.03 -1.44
N HIS A 362 9.57 6.96 -0.54
CA HIS A 362 10.39 6.75 0.64
C HIS A 362 9.64 7.17 1.91
N ARG A 363 9.92 6.50 3.03
CA ARG A 363 9.33 6.80 4.34
C ARG A 363 10.39 6.61 5.44
N CYS A 364 11.51 7.31 5.30
CA CYS A 364 12.71 7.08 6.11
C CYS A 364 12.46 7.23 7.61
N ASP A 365 11.58 8.15 7.99
CA ASP A 365 11.23 8.42 9.39
C ASP A 365 10.60 7.21 10.11
N ILE A 366 10.05 6.25 9.36
CA ILE A 366 9.44 5.03 9.90
C ILE A 366 10.48 4.05 10.44
N TYR A 367 11.69 4.03 9.87
CA TYR A 367 12.73 3.08 10.26
C TYR A 367 13.19 3.30 11.70
N GLY A 368 13.12 4.54 12.19
CA GLY A 368 13.39 4.90 13.58
C GLY A 368 14.51 5.92 13.73
N LYS A 369 14.95 6.11 14.98
CA LYS A 369 15.96 7.10 15.38
C LYS A 369 17.28 6.44 15.80
N ALA A 370 17.49 5.18 15.48
CA ALA A 370 18.79 4.54 15.66
C ALA A 370 19.50 4.36 14.31
N CYS A 371 20.81 4.61 14.28
CA CYS A 371 21.65 4.38 13.10
C CYS A 371 21.50 2.94 12.58
N ALA A 372 21.48 1.96 13.50
CA ALA A 372 21.38 0.56 13.14
C ALA A 372 20.06 0.21 12.44
N GLU A 373 18.92 0.76 12.91
CA GLU A 373 17.62 0.52 12.28
C GLU A 373 17.57 1.09 10.85
N CYS A 374 18.21 2.25 10.63
CA CYS A 374 18.31 2.88 9.31
C CYS A 374 19.21 2.07 8.36
N CYS A 375 20.34 1.54 8.85
CA CYS A 375 21.25 0.72 8.06
C CYS A 375 20.59 -0.61 7.65
N LEU A 376 19.90 -1.28 8.60
CA LEU A 376 19.17 -2.53 8.35
C LEU A 376 17.99 -2.37 7.39
N ALA A 377 17.46 -1.15 7.22
CA ALA A 377 16.38 -0.88 6.28
C ALA A 377 16.79 -1.14 4.82
N ARG A 378 18.06 -0.92 4.48
CA ARG A 378 18.62 -1.09 3.12
C ARG A 378 17.81 -0.36 2.04
N ASP A 379 17.12 0.72 2.42
CA ASP A 379 16.34 1.55 1.50
C ASP A 379 17.29 2.53 0.78
N PRO A 380 17.41 2.48 -0.56
CA PRO A 380 18.28 3.37 -1.31
C PRO A 380 17.91 4.85 -1.16
N TYR A 381 16.66 5.16 -0.82
CA TYR A 381 16.18 6.51 -0.60
C TYR A 381 16.47 7.05 0.81
N CYS A 382 16.97 6.23 1.72
CA CYS A 382 17.15 6.60 3.13
C CYS A 382 18.59 6.44 3.61
N ALA A 383 19.04 7.37 4.45
CA ALA A 383 20.34 7.33 5.09
C ALA A 383 20.26 7.91 6.50
N TRP A 384 21.14 7.43 7.38
CA TRP A 384 21.31 8.03 8.69
C TRP A 384 22.04 9.37 8.54
N ASP A 385 21.50 10.46 9.10
CA ASP A 385 22.10 11.80 9.01
C ASP A 385 22.98 12.20 10.21
N GLY A 386 23.00 11.37 11.26
CA GLY A 386 23.63 11.67 12.55
C GLY A 386 22.62 11.73 13.70
N SER A 387 21.34 11.95 13.41
CA SER A 387 20.28 12.14 14.39
C SER A 387 19.03 11.29 14.13
N SER A 388 18.71 11.05 12.86
CA SER A 388 17.53 10.28 12.45
C SER A 388 17.77 9.60 11.11
N CYS A 389 16.94 8.60 10.79
CA CYS A 389 16.89 8.04 9.45
C CYS A 389 16.11 8.98 8.53
N SER A 390 16.79 9.68 7.64
CA SER A 390 16.19 10.70 6.79
C SER A 390 16.45 10.42 5.32
N ARG A 391 15.81 11.21 4.44
CA ARG A 391 15.94 11.05 3.00
C ARG A 391 17.39 11.24 2.57
N TYR A 392 17.87 10.34 1.72
CA TYR A 392 19.17 10.46 1.07
C TYR A 392 19.18 11.68 0.16
N PHE A 393 20.08 12.62 0.47
CA PHE A 393 20.44 13.71 -0.42
C PHE A 393 21.95 13.65 -0.73
N PRO A 394 22.35 13.82 -2.00
CA PRO A 394 23.74 13.89 -2.39
C PRO A 394 24.32 15.28 -2.02
N THR A 395 24.58 15.52 -0.74
CA THR A 395 25.21 16.77 -0.24
C THR A 395 26.68 16.55 0.17
N ALA A 396 27.44 17.66 0.26
CA ALA A 396 28.88 17.63 0.55
C ALA A 396 29.24 17.39 2.03
N LYS A 397 28.28 17.46 2.97
CA LYS A 397 28.52 17.22 4.41
C LYS A 397 28.49 15.72 4.73
N ARG A 398 29.53 15.00 4.32
CA ARG A 398 29.62 13.53 4.36
C ARG A 398 29.88 12.92 5.76
N ARG A 399 30.27 13.70 6.76
CA ARG A 399 30.94 13.16 7.96
C ARG A 399 30.04 12.26 8.83
N THR A 400 28.76 12.59 9.01
CA THR A 400 27.82 11.84 9.86
C THR A 400 26.90 10.90 9.10
N ARG A 401 26.97 10.91 7.76
CA ARG A 401 26.05 10.14 6.91
C ARG A 401 26.44 8.65 6.88
N ARG A 402 25.48 7.74 7.08
CA ARG A 402 25.69 6.29 6.97
C ARG A 402 24.56 5.64 6.16
N GLN A 403 24.94 4.79 5.20
CA GLN A 403 24.01 4.03 4.36
C GLN A 403 24.75 2.79 3.82
N ASP A 404 24.12 1.62 3.96
CA ASP A 404 24.58 0.38 3.33
C ASP A 404 23.38 -0.39 2.78
N ILE A 405 23.22 -0.32 1.46
CA ILE A 405 22.10 -0.95 0.74
C ILE A 405 22.42 -2.44 0.45
N ARG A 406 23.71 -2.78 0.32
CA ARG A 406 24.14 -4.09 -0.20
C ARG A 406 24.26 -5.14 0.89
N ASN A 407 24.82 -4.78 2.04
CA ASN A 407 25.01 -5.73 3.14
C ASN A 407 24.10 -5.36 4.32
N GLY A 408 23.86 -4.06 4.53
CA GLY A 408 23.08 -3.54 5.63
C GLY A 408 23.76 -3.78 6.97
N ASP A 409 25.07 -3.55 7.06
CA ASP A 409 25.89 -3.85 8.24
C ASP A 409 25.93 -2.67 9.25
N PRO A 410 25.27 -2.78 10.40
CA PRO A 410 25.30 -1.72 11.41
C PRO A 410 26.61 -1.68 12.20
N LEU A 411 27.33 -2.80 12.32
CA LEU A 411 28.47 -2.92 13.22
C LEU A 411 29.64 -2.06 12.73
N THR A 412 29.87 -2.03 11.42
CA THR A 412 30.93 -1.22 10.80
C THR A 412 30.51 0.22 10.56
N HIS A 413 29.23 0.47 10.28
CA HIS A 413 28.76 1.79 9.89
C HIS A 413 28.25 2.66 11.04
N CYS A 414 27.81 2.08 12.15
CA CYS A 414 27.22 2.79 13.28
C CYS A 414 28.07 2.78 14.57
N SER A 415 29.33 2.34 14.49
CA SER A 415 30.27 2.21 15.61
C SER A 415 30.59 3.53 16.32
N ASP A 416 30.55 4.67 15.62
CA ASP A 416 30.93 5.99 16.16
C ASP A 416 29.93 6.60 17.17
N LEU A 417 28.77 5.96 17.38
CA LEU A 417 27.71 6.45 18.29
C LEU A 417 27.65 5.69 19.63
N GLN A 418 28.55 4.72 19.87
CA GLN A 418 28.62 4.02 21.16
C GLN A 418 29.44 4.78 22.22
N HIS A 419 30.21 5.82 21.83
CA HIS A 419 31.19 6.44 22.73
C HIS A 419 30.96 7.92 23.08
N HIS A 420 29.92 8.58 22.57
CA HIS A 420 29.55 9.93 23.00
C HIS A 420 28.13 9.96 23.59
N ASP A 421 28.12 9.88 24.91
CA ASP A 421 27.13 10.46 25.83
C ASP A 421 25.67 10.00 25.74
N ASN A 422 25.32 9.16 26.72
CA ASN A 422 24.22 9.40 27.65
C ASN A 422 23.64 10.83 27.52
N HIS A 423 22.56 10.99 26.74
CA HIS A 423 21.31 11.59 27.24
C HIS A 423 20.23 11.84 26.19
N HIS A 424 20.44 11.63 24.89
CA HIS A 424 19.37 11.83 23.92
C HIS A 424 19.20 10.66 22.93
N GLY A 425 18.33 9.72 23.33
CA GLY A 425 17.38 9.14 22.38
C GLY A 425 17.50 7.65 22.09
N HIS A 426 17.47 6.80 23.10
CA HIS A 426 16.59 5.62 23.20
C HIS A 426 16.95 4.90 24.49
N GLY A 427 16.27 5.28 25.59
CA GLY A 427 16.25 4.43 26.77
C GLY A 427 15.68 3.09 26.35
N LEU A 428 16.36 2.00 26.70
CA LEU A 428 15.82 0.65 26.61
C LEU A 428 14.39 0.69 27.18
N GLU A 429 13.41 0.19 26.42
CA GLU A 429 12.04 0.14 26.96
C GLU A 429 12.05 -0.80 28.16
N GLU A 430 11.67 -0.30 29.33
CA GLU A 430 11.60 -1.08 30.57
C GLU A 430 10.14 -1.18 31.02
N ARG A 431 9.67 -2.40 31.30
CA ARG A 431 8.34 -2.68 31.83
C ARG A 431 8.44 -3.52 33.09
N ILE A 432 7.59 -3.25 34.07
CA ILE A 432 7.45 -4.08 35.27
C ILE A 432 6.11 -4.81 35.16
N ILE A 433 6.12 -6.14 35.28
CA ILE A 433 4.94 -6.98 35.24
C ILE A 433 4.85 -7.74 36.56
N TYR A 434 3.66 -7.72 37.16
CA TYR A 434 3.35 -8.48 38.35
C TYR A 434 2.56 -9.72 37.97
N GLY A 435 2.92 -10.86 38.53
CA GLY A 435 2.20 -12.11 38.35
C GLY A 435 2.02 -12.84 39.67
N VAL A 436 0.89 -13.53 39.84
CA VAL A 436 0.61 -14.32 41.05
C VAL A 436 1.12 -15.73 40.84
N GLU A 437 1.68 -16.35 41.87
CA GLU A 437 2.10 -17.76 41.84
C GLU A 437 0.95 -18.67 41.34
N ASN A 438 1.29 -19.65 40.50
CA ASN A 438 0.36 -20.55 39.78
C ASN A 438 -0.52 -19.91 38.69
N SER A 439 -0.49 -18.58 38.50
CA SER A 439 -1.16 -17.94 37.37
C SER A 439 -0.30 -17.99 36.10
N SER A 440 -0.91 -17.75 34.94
CA SER A 440 -0.18 -17.61 33.67
C SER A 440 0.16 -16.15 33.38
N THR A 441 1.31 -15.89 32.77
CA THR A 441 1.72 -14.53 32.34
C THR A 441 2.33 -14.55 30.95
N PHE A 442 2.04 -13.52 30.17
CA PHE A 442 2.58 -13.33 28.83
C PHE A 442 3.49 -12.10 28.77
N LEU A 443 4.74 -12.30 28.37
CA LEU A 443 5.73 -11.25 28.16
C LEU A 443 5.76 -10.90 26.68
N GLU A 444 5.06 -9.83 26.30
CA GLU A 444 4.95 -9.40 24.91
C GLU A 444 6.27 -8.76 24.42
N CYS A 445 6.78 -9.22 23.29
CA CYS A 445 7.85 -8.57 22.55
C CYS A 445 7.74 -8.92 21.06
N SER A 446 7.46 -7.92 20.23
CA SER A 446 7.35 -8.07 18.78
C SER A 446 8.27 -7.06 18.08
N PRO A 447 9.24 -7.53 17.27
CA PRO A 447 10.12 -6.64 16.51
C PRO A 447 9.33 -5.95 15.40
N LYS A 448 9.71 -4.70 15.07
CA LYS A 448 9.16 -4.01 13.90
C LYS A 448 9.46 -4.76 12.59
N SER A 449 10.64 -5.39 12.51
CA SER A 449 11.04 -6.20 11.36
C SER A 449 10.43 -7.59 11.42
N GLN A 450 9.65 -7.95 10.40
CA GLN A 450 9.09 -9.30 10.19
C GLN A 450 10.17 -10.33 9.82
N ARG A 451 11.36 -9.86 9.44
CA ARG A 451 12.52 -10.71 9.13
C ARG A 451 13.41 -10.98 10.34
N ALA A 452 13.27 -10.18 11.40
CA ALA A 452 14.07 -10.33 12.60
C ALA A 452 13.67 -11.60 13.38
N LEU A 453 14.66 -12.23 13.99
CA LEU A 453 14.46 -13.31 14.94
C LEU A 453 14.46 -12.75 16.36
N VAL A 454 13.46 -13.12 17.14
CA VAL A 454 13.40 -12.76 18.57
C VAL A 454 14.27 -13.72 19.37
N TYR A 455 14.99 -13.22 20.36
CA TYR A 455 15.83 -13.99 21.26
C TYR A 455 15.62 -13.47 22.69
N TRP A 456 15.42 -14.36 23.66
CA TRP A 456 15.15 -13.97 25.04
C TRP A 456 16.29 -14.41 25.96
N GLN A 457 16.68 -13.50 26.86
CA GLN A 457 17.60 -13.79 27.96
C GLN A 457 16.88 -13.56 29.29
N PHE A 458 17.12 -14.44 30.25
CA PHE A 458 16.65 -14.28 31.62
C PHE A 458 17.82 -13.99 32.54
N GLN A 459 17.63 -13.04 33.44
CA GLN A 459 18.57 -12.66 34.49
C GLN A 459 17.83 -12.69 35.82
N ARG A 460 18.25 -13.58 36.74
CA ARG A 460 17.67 -13.64 38.08
C ARG A 460 18.02 -12.39 38.88
N ARG A 461 17.14 -12.00 39.81
CA ARG A 461 17.30 -10.79 40.63
C ARG A 461 18.61 -10.73 41.43
N ASN A 462 19.15 -11.89 41.81
CA ASN A 462 20.36 -12.02 42.64
C ASN A 462 21.59 -12.52 41.87
N GLU A 463 21.53 -12.63 40.55
CA GLU A 463 22.63 -13.14 39.72
C GLU A 463 22.96 -12.16 38.59
N GLU A 464 24.25 -11.95 38.35
CA GLU A 464 24.71 -11.14 37.20
C GLU A 464 24.66 -11.94 35.88
N ARG A 465 24.59 -13.27 35.98
CA ARG A 465 24.60 -14.15 34.81
C ARG A 465 23.28 -14.05 34.07
N LYS A 466 23.38 -13.76 32.76
CA LYS A 466 22.26 -13.85 31.82
C LYS A 466 22.27 -15.23 31.19
N GLU A 467 21.12 -15.90 31.22
CA GLU A 467 20.94 -17.22 30.64
C GLU A 467 19.97 -17.17 29.47
N GLU A 468 20.18 -18.04 28.48
CA GLU A 468 19.22 -18.24 27.39
C GLU A 468 17.99 -18.96 27.93
N ILE A 469 16.80 -18.46 27.61
CA ILE A 469 15.55 -19.12 28.02
C ILE A 469 15.39 -20.42 27.24
N ARG A 470 15.39 -21.53 27.97
CA ARG A 470 15.07 -22.85 27.42
C ARG A 470 13.56 -23.00 27.37
N VAL A 471 13.04 -23.30 26.19
CA VAL A 471 11.62 -23.58 25.96
C VAL A 471 11.32 -24.97 26.51
N ASP A 472 10.30 -25.09 27.35
CA ASP A 472 9.82 -26.33 27.94
C ASP A 472 8.28 -26.32 28.06
N ASP A 473 7.69 -27.29 28.77
CA ASP A 473 6.23 -27.34 28.95
C ASP A 473 5.68 -26.19 29.79
N HIS A 474 6.52 -25.53 30.59
CA HIS A 474 6.16 -24.36 31.40
C HIS A 474 6.25 -23.10 30.53
N ILE A 475 7.36 -22.89 29.82
CA ILE A 475 7.66 -21.68 29.07
C ILE A 475 7.52 -21.94 27.57
N ILE A 476 6.49 -21.36 26.96
CA ILE A 476 6.26 -21.44 25.52
C ILE A 476 6.73 -20.15 24.84
N ARG A 477 7.48 -20.30 23.76
CA ARG A 477 7.80 -19.20 22.85
C ARG A 477 6.75 -19.04 21.77
N THR A 478 6.20 -17.83 21.61
CA THR A 478 5.26 -17.47 20.53
C THR A 478 5.91 -16.47 19.56
N GLU A 479 5.22 -16.12 18.47
CA GLU A 479 5.70 -15.08 17.55
C GLU A 479 5.63 -13.67 18.17
N GLN A 480 4.76 -13.48 19.15
CA GLN A 480 4.50 -12.19 19.80
C GLN A 480 5.22 -12.04 21.15
N GLY A 481 5.86 -13.08 21.68
CA GLY A 481 6.50 -13.02 22.99
C GLY A 481 6.74 -14.36 23.67
N LEU A 482 6.76 -14.34 25.00
CA LEU A 482 7.01 -15.49 25.86
C LEU A 482 5.80 -15.75 26.77
N LEU A 483 5.22 -16.95 26.74
CA LEU A 483 4.12 -17.35 27.61
C LEU A 483 4.66 -18.26 28.73
N LEU A 484 4.51 -17.83 29.98
CA LEU A 484 4.73 -18.65 31.16
C LEU A 484 3.38 -19.20 31.61
N ARG A 485 3.20 -20.53 31.51
CA ARG A 485 1.91 -21.18 31.82
C ARG A 485 1.56 -21.18 33.30
N SER A 486 2.55 -21.29 34.19
CA SER A 486 2.33 -21.42 35.63
C SER A 486 3.50 -20.81 36.39
N LEU A 487 3.34 -19.57 36.85
CA LEU A 487 4.39 -18.81 37.51
C LEU A 487 4.87 -19.45 38.81
N GLN A 488 6.18 -19.52 38.97
CA GLN A 488 6.88 -19.96 40.19
C GLN A 488 7.75 -18.82 40.71
N ARG A 489 8.03 -18.78 42.01
CA ARG A 489 8.91 -17.74 42.60
C ARG A 489 10.27 -17.60 41.92
N LYS A 490 10.81 -18.70 41.39
CA LYS A 490 12.09 -18.74 40.68
C LYS A 490 12.08 -17.99 39.34
N ASP A 491 10.90 -17.72 38.78
CA ASP A 491 10.73 -17.04 37.50
C ASP A 491 10.83 -15.51 37.64
N SER A 492 10.90 -15.01 38.89
CA SER A 492 11.12 -13.60 39.21
C SER A 492 12.50 -13.13 38.77
N GLY A 493 12.55 -12.04 37.99
CA GLY A 493 13.79 -11.52 37.44
C GLY A 493 13.58 -10.66 36.20
N ASN A 494 14.68 -10.36 35.50
CA ASN A 494 14.68 -9.52 34.30
C ASN A 494 14.72 -10.40 33.04
N TYR A 495 13.75 -10.20 32.17
CA TYR A 495 13.65 -10.81 30.85
C TYR A 495 14.04 -9.78 29.80
N LEU A 496 15.13 -10.02 29.08
CA LEU A 496 15.61 -9.16 27.99
C LEU A 496 15.22 -9.77 26.66
N CYS A 497 14.42 -9.04 25.89
CA CYS A 497 14.08 -9.38 24.53
C CYS A 497 15.06 -8.72 23.56
N HIS A 498 15.63 -9.52 22.67
CA HIS A 498 16.54 -9.11 21.62
C HIS A 498 15.95 -9.43 20.25
N ALA A 499 16.22 -8.56 19.27
CA ALA A 499 16.00 -8.83 17.85
C ALA A 499 17.32 -9.07 17.15
N VAL A 500 17.38 -10.11 16.33
CA VAL A 500 18.55 -10.46 15.52
C VAL A 500 18.18 -10.38 14.03
N GLU A 501 18.86 -9.52 13.29
CA GLU A 501 18.69 -9.33 11.84
C GLU A 501 20.06 -9.20 11.18
N HIS A 502 20.34 -10.01 10.16
CA HIS A 502 21.64 -10.08 9.47
C HIS A 502 22.87 -10.16 10.41
N GLY A 503 22.74 -10.88 11.54
CA GLY A 503 23.84 -11.06 12.50
C GLY A 503 24.02 -9.88 13.48
N PHE A 504 23.29 -8.79 13.30
CA PHE A 504 23.21 -7.70 14.29
C PHE A 504 22.16 -8.05 15.35
N MET A 505 22.51 -7.89 16.62
CA MET A 505 21.62 -8.13 17.77
C MET A 505 21.35 -6.82 18.51
N GLN A 506 20.08 -6.50 18.72
CA GLN A 506 19.63 -5.31 19.44
C GLN A 506 18.64 -5.67 20.54
N THR A 507 18.84 -5.14 21.74
CA THR A 507 17.86 -5.25 22.82
C THR A 507 16.65 -4.35 22.52
N LEU A 508 15.45 -4.93 22.50
CA LEU A 508 14.20 -4.22 22.26
C LEU A 508 13.52 -3.80 23.57
N LEU A 509 13.44 -4.73 24.52
CA LEU A 509 12.63 -4.59 25.73
C LEU A 509 13.31 -5.30 26.89
N LYS A 510 13.24 -4.70 28.08
CA LYS A 510 13.55 -5.35 29.36
C LYS A 510 12.28 -5.40 30.20
N VAL A 511 11.87 -6.61 30.56
CA VAL A 511 10.71 -6.84 31.42
C VAL A 511 11.19 -7.33 32.77
N THR A 512 10.87 -6.60 33.84
CA THR A 512 11.07 -7.06 35.22
C THR A 512 9.80 -7.77 35.66
N LEU A 513 9.86 -9.09 35.83
CA LEU A 513 8.76 -9.90 36.33
C LEU A 513 8.88 -10.06 37.85
N GLU A 514 7.88 -9.60 38.59
CA GLU A 514 7.77 -9.81 40.03
C GLU A 514 6.65 -10.81 40.33
N VAL A 515 7.03 -11.97 40.88
CA VAL A 515 6.07 -13.02 41.25
C VAL A 515 5.64 -12.83 42.71
N ILE A 516 4.35 -12.62 42.91
CA ILE A 516 3.70 -12.46 44.21
C ILE A 516 3.22 -13.84 44.67
N ASP A 517 3.67 -14.23 45.85
CA ASP A 517 3.26 -15.45 46.53
C ASP A 517 1.80 -15.40 46.97
N THR A 518 1.11 -16.55 46.94
CA THR A 518 -0.31 -16.66 47.31
C THR A 518 -0.56 -16.27 48.77
N GLU A 519 0.34 -16.58 49.69
CA GLU A 519 0.20 -16.20 51.12
C GLU A 519 0.38 -14.69 51.33
N HIS A 520 1.38 -14.09 50.67
CA HIS A 520 1.59 -12.64 50.67
C HIS A 520 0.44 -11.87 50.00
N LEU A 521 -0.22 -12.47 49.02
CA LEU A 521 -1.41 -11.88 48.41
C LEU A 521 -2.55 -11.82 49.42
N GLU A 522 -2.80 -12.89 50.18
CA GLU A 522 -3.79 -12.88 51.27
C GLU A 522 -3.47 -11.82 52.33
N GLU A 523 -2.20 -11.67 52.74
CA GLU A 523 -1.81 -10.59 53.67
C GLU A 523 -1.98 -9.17 53.08
N LEU A 524 -1.73 -8.97 51.78
CA LEU A 524 -1.98 -7.71 51.09
C LEU A 524 -3.48 -7.41 50.92
N LEU A 525 -4.31 -8.44 50.92
CA LEU A 525 -5.76 -8.37 50.84
C LEU A 525 -6.43 -8.16 52.21
N HIS A 526 -5.84 -8.69 53.29
CA HIS A 526 -6.39 -8.63 54.65
C HIS A 526 -5.88 -7.44 55.49
N LYS A 527 -4.86 -6.69 55.02
CA LYS A 527 -4.29 -5.54 55.74
C LYS A 527 -5.22 -4.31 55.86
N ASP A 528 -6.38 -4.31 55.22
CA ASP A 528 -7.35 -3.21 55.28
C ASP A 528 -8.58 -3.50 56.19
N ASP A 529 -8.71 -4.68 56.80
CA ASP A 529 -9.93 -5.07 57.55
C ASP A 529 -9.77 -5.20 59.09
N ASP A 530 -8.55 -5.35 59.62
CA ASP A 530 -8.34 -5.40 61.07
C ASP A 530 -7.86 -4.06 61.63
N GLY A 531 -8.82 -3.26 62.12
CA GLY A 531 -8.53 -2.26 63.12
C GLY A 531 -8.42 -2.91 64.50
N ASP A 532 -7.21 -2.97 65.10
CA ASP A 532 -6.95 -2.28 66.38
C ASP A 532 -5.48 -2.30 66.90
N VAL A 533 -5.16 -1.22 67.64
CA VAL A 533 -4.12 -0.86 68.63
C VAL A 533 -2.62 -1.30 68.52
N SER A 534 -1.78 -0.29 68.31
CA SER A 534 -0.41 -0.09 68.87
C SER A 534 0.74 -1.04 68.48
N LYS A 535 1.70 -0.53 67.70
CA LYS A 535 2.98 0.03 68.16
C LYS A 535 3.83 0.42 66.94
N THR A 536 4.51 1.53 67.12
CA THR A 536 5.41 2.20 66.17
C THR A 536 6.52 1.31 65.61
N LYS A 537 6.69 1.34 64.28
CA LYS A 537 8.00 1.54 63.65
C LYS A 537 7.84 2.06 62.22
N GLU A 538 8.43 3.21 61.97
CA GLU A 538 8.47 3.89 60.68
C GLU A 538 9.16 3.03 59.62
N MET A 539 8.55 2.93 58.45
CA MET A 539 9.27 2.83 57.18
C MET A 539 8.45 3.54 56.10
N SER A 540 9.02 4.60 55.56
CA SER A 540 8.48 5.45 54.52
C SER A 540 8.10 4.65 53.27
N ASN A 541 6.84 4.73 52.83
CA ASN A 541 6.41 4.26 51.52
C ASN A 541 5.63 5.36 50.80
N SER A 542 6.19 5.85 49.70
CA SER A 542 5.60 6.86 48.82
C SER A 542 4.76 6.16 47.75
N MET A 543 3.43 6.22 47.87
CA MET A 543 2.49 5.86 46.80
C MET A 543 1.53 7.03 46.59
N THR A 544 1.28 7.37 45.31
CA THR A 544 0.46 8.54 44.95
C THR A 544 -1.04 8.22 44.98
N PRO A 545 -1.92 9.22 45.21
CA PRO A 545 -3.35 8.98 45.46
C PRO A 545 -4.13 8.34 44.30
N SER A 546 -3.64 8.42 43.06
CA SER A 546 -4.34 7.90 41.87
C SER A 546 -4.30 6.36 41.76
N GLN A 547 -3.24 5.72 42.28
CA GLN A 547 -3.07 4.26 42.23
C GLN A 547 -4.03 3.51 43.15
N LYS A 548 -4.50 4.16 44.24
CA LYS A 548 -5.48 3.58 45.18
C LYS A 548 -6.89 3.48 44.62
N VAL A 549 -7.28 4.36 43.69
CA VAL A 549 -8.65 4.37 43.12
C VAL A 549 -8.84 3.22 42.14
N TRP A 550 -7.85 2.99 41.25
CA TRP A 550 -7.90 1.92 40.26
C TRP A 550 -7.94 0.52 40.91
N TYR A 551 -7.17 0.31 41.98
CA TYR A 551 -7.15 -0.94 42.73
C TYR A 551 -8.52 -1.23 43.39
N ARG A 552 -9.18 -0.20 43.95
CA ARG A 552 -10.48 -0.35 44.60
C ARG A 552 -11.58 -0.73 43.60
N ASP A 553 -11.53 -0.17 42.39
CA ASP A 553 -12.50 -0.49 41.33
C ASP A 553 -12.28 -1.91 40.76
N PHE A 554 -11.03 -2.39 40.74
CA PHE A 554 -10.69 -3.76 40.33
C PHE A 554 -11.09 -4.81 41.39
N MET A 555 -10.92 -4.52 42.67
CA MET A 555 -11.29 -5.42 43.77
C MET A 555 -12.80 -5.61 43.91
N GLN A 556 -13.60 -4.61 43.51
CA GLN A 556 -15.05 -4.74 43.41
C GLN A 556 -15.51 -5.69 42.28
N LEU A 557 -14.63 -5.99 41.30
CA LEU A 557 -14.93 -6.93 40.22
C LEU A 557 -14.65 -8.40 40.59
N ILE A 558 -13.81 -8.65 41.60
CA ILE A 558 -13.35 -10.00 41.96
C ILE A 558 -14.20 -10.62 43.08
N ASN A 559 -14.80 -9.81 43.96
CA ASN A 559 -15.51 -10.29 45.16
C ASN A 559 -17.05 -10.20 45.04
N HIS A 560 -17.63 -10.99 44.14
CA HIS A 560 -19.08 -11.29 44.17
C HIS A 560 -19.31 -12.80 44.27
N PRO A 561 -19.69 -13.33 45.45
CA PRO A 561 -19.74 -14.77 45.68
C PRO A 561 -21.00 -15.46 45.12
N ASN A 562 -21.89 -14.78 44.40
CA ASN A 562 -23.19 -15.34 43.99
C ASN A 562 -23.65 -14.94 42.57
N LEU A 563 -22.82 -15.17 41.55
CA LEU A 563 -23.28 -15.13 40.16
C LEU A 563 -22.72 -16.33 39.39
N ASN A 564 -23.54 -17.36 39.25
CA ASN A 564 -23.28 -18.44 38.31
C ASN A 564 -23.58 -17.93 36.90
N THR A 565 -22.54 -17.91 36.06
CA THR A 565 -22.45 -17.57 34.62
C THR A 565 -22.01 -16.13 34.28
N MET A 566 -20.81 -16.05 33.68
CA MET A 566 -20.12 -14.85 33.21
C MET A 566 -20.92 -14.03 32.18
N ASP A 567 -21.88 -14.68 31.50
CA ASP A 567 -22.69 -14.09 30.42
C ASP A 567 -23.70 -13.04 30.93
N GLU A 568 -24.29 -13.23 32.12
CA GLU A 568 -25.22 -12.24 32.71
C GLU A 568 -24.49 -10.96 33.15
N PHE A 569 -23.23 -11.09 33.57
CA PHE A 569 -22.40 -9.95 33.96
C PHE A 569 -22.00 -9.10 32.75
N CYS A 570 -21.57 -9.72 31.65
CA CYS A 570 -21.28 -9.02 30.40
C CYS A 570 -22.51 -8.26 29.85
N GLU A 571 -23.70 -8.86 29.92
CA GLU A 571 -24.97 -8.21 29.56
C GLU A 571 -25.31 -7.00 30.45
N GLN A 572 -25.04 -7.07 31.77
CA GLN A 572 -25.27 -5.96 32.70
C GLN A 572 -24.30 -4.80 32.48
N VAL A 573 -23.01 -5.06 32.23
CA VAL A 573 -22.01 -4.04 31.93
C VAL A 573 -22.36 -3.33 30.62
N TRP A 574 -22.76 -4.08 29.57
CA TRP A 574 -23.21 -3.50 28.30
C TRP A 574 -24.50 -2.68 28.42
N LYS A 575 -25.43 -3.08 29.29
CA LYS A 575 -26.66 -2.32 29.60
C LYS A 575 -26.37 -1.03 30.39
N ARG A 576 -25.36 -1.03 31.26
CA ARG A 576 -24.94 0.14 32.05
C ARG A 576 -24.31 1.22 31.17
N ASP A 577 -23.52 0.81 30.19
CA ASP A 577 -22.89 1.71 29.21
C ASP A 577 -23.93 2.34 28.25
N ARG A 578 -24.98 1.59 27.88
CA ARG A 578 -26.15 2.13 27.16
C ARG A 578 -26.98 3.13 27.98
N LYS A 579 -27.07 2.98 29.30
CA LYS A 579 -27.77 3.92 30.19
C LYS A 579 -26.95 5.19 30.44
N GLN A 580 -25.62 5.09 30.57
CA GLN A 580 -24.74 6.28 30.70
C GLN A 580 -24.72 7.12 29.41
N ARG A 581 -24.82 6.50 28.23
CA ARG A 581 -25.02 7.24 26.97
C ARG A 581 -26.37 7.97 26.86
N ARG A 582 -27.38 7.61 27.65
CA ARG A 582 -28.68 8.30 27.72
C ARG A 582 -28.78 9.38 28.82
N GLN A 583 -27.79 9.48 29.71
CA GLN A 583 -27.77 10.42 30.84
C GLN A 583 -26.67 11.49 30.74
N ARG A 584 -26.33 11.97 29.55
CA ARG A 584 -25.72 13.31 29.41
C ARG A 584 -26.83 14.35 29.24
N PRO A 585 -27.08 15.23 30.22
CA PRO A 585 -27.98 16.36 30.04
C PRO A 585 -27.26 17.40 29.16
N GLY A 586 -27.89 17.73 28.03
CA GLY A 586 -27.60 18.97 27.31
C GLY A 586 -28.02 20.15 28.18
N HIS A 587 -27.10 21.09 28.38
CA HIS A 587 -27.42 22.38 28.98
C HIS A 587 -28.12 23.24 27.91
N THR A 588 -29.45 23.25 27.93
CA THR A 588 -30.26 24.31 27.31
C THR A 588 -31.41 24.62 28.24
N GLN A 589 -31.40 25.81 28.84
CA GLN A 589 -32.60 26.44 29.36
C GLN A 589 -32.98 27.53 28.35
N GLY A 590 -34.10 27.32 27.67
CA GLY A 590 -34.61 28.21 26.65
C GLY A 590 -35.36 29.39 27.26
N ASN A 591 -35.46 30.47 26.49
CA ASN A 591 -36.70 31.21 26.44
C ASN A 591 -36.98 31.76 25.03
N SER A 592 -38.27 31.84 24.73
CA SER A 592 -38.91 31.87 23.44
C SER A 592 -38.79 33.16 22.62
N ASN A 593 -39.04 33.00 21.31
CA ASN A 593 -39.63 33.93 20.32
C ASN A 593 -38.71 34.55 19.25
N LYS A 594 -38.76 33.92 18.06
CA LYS A 594 -39.32 34.43 16.80
C LYS A 594 -38.79 35.78 16.22
N TRP A 595 -38.28 35.64 14.98
CA TRP A 595 -38.24 36.59 13.83
C TRP A 595 -36.88 37.19 13.41
N LYS A 596 -36.41 36.68 12.26
CA LYS A 596 -36.02 37.39 11.02
C LYS A 596 -34.97 38.53 11.04
N HIS A 597 -33.94 38.31 10.19
CA HIS A 597 -33.50 39.19 9.08
C HIS A 597 -32.39 40.24 9.30
N LEU A 598 -31.57 40.39 8.24
CA LEU A 598 -30.54 41.40 7.90
C LEU A 598 -29.25 41.46 8.76
N GLN A 599 -28.06 41.24 8.20
CA GLN A 599 -27.24 42.08 7.30
C GLN A 599 -26.66 43.33 7.99
N GLU A 600 -25.32 43.41 7.96
CA GLU A 600 -24.43 44.57 8.05
C GLU A 600 -24.70 45.69 9.07
N ASN A 601 -23.74 45.96 9.96
CA ASN A 601 -22.80 47.10 9.84
C ASN A 601 -22.04 47.43 11.13
N LYS A 602 -20.71 47.51 10.98
CA LYS A 602 -19.79 48.60 11.34
C LYS A 602 -19.83 49.33 12.71
N LYS A 603 -18.56 49.58 13.13
CA LYS A 603 -17.96 50.61 14.02
C LYS A 603 -17.82 50.23 15.50
N GLY A 604 -16.64 50.38 16.12
CA GLY A 604 -15.36 50.83 15.59
C GLY A 604 -14.33 51.09 16.70
N ARG A 605 -13.12 51.50 16.29
CA ARG A 605 -12.41 52.63 16.89
C ARG A 605 -11.22 53.04 16.04
N ASN A 606 -11.25 54.29 15.60
CA ASN A 606 -10.17 55.02 14.96
C ASN A 606 -8.98 55.17 15.91
N ARG A 607 -7.76 55.00 15.37
CA ARG A 607 -6.60 55.81 15.75
C ARG A 607 -5.83 56.16 14.49
N ARG A 608 -5.90 57.44 14.08
CA ARG A 608 -5.09 58.05 13.02
C ARG A 608 -3.71 58.38 13.58
N THR A 609 -2.65 58.01 12.87
CA THR A 609 -1.39 58.76 12.79
C THR A 609 -0.69 58.45 11.47
N HIS A 610 -0.65 59.48 10.63
CA HIS A 610 0.35 59.85 9.61
C HIS A 610 0.91 58.85 8.58
N GLU A 611 0.76 59.23 7.31
CA GLU A 611 1.48 58.78 6.12
C GLU A 611 3.00 59.02 6.21
N PHE A 612 3.78 58.10 5.63
CA PHE A 612 4.82 58.40 4.64
C PHE A 612 5.14 57.13 3.82
N GLU A 613 5.06 57.23 2.50
CA GLU A 613 5.46 56.22 1.52
C GLU A 613 6.97 55.91 1.56
N ARG A 614 7.32 54.63 1.36
CA ARG A 614 8.56 54.25 0.65
C ARG A 614 8.38 52.93 -0.12
N ALA A 615 8.73 52.99 -1.40
CA ALA A 615 8.79 51.90 -2.37
C ALA A 615 10.05 51.01 -2.18
N PRO A 616 10.17 49.85 -2.86
CA PRO A 616 11.00 48.72 -2.45
C PRO A 616 12.45 48.82 -2.95
N ARG A 617 13.34 48.02 -2.35
CA ARG A 617 14.64 47.69 -2.95
C ARG A 617 14.80 46.19 -3.11
N SER A 618 14.99 45.82 -4.37
CA SER A 618 15.64 44.62 -4.88
C SER A 618 17.09 44.50 -4.39
N VAL A 619 17.49 43.30 -3.96
CA VAL A 619 18.63 42.51 -4.50
C VAL A 619 18.23 41.05 -4.40
#